data_AF-A0A953SVU7-F1
#
_entry.id   AF-A0A953SVU7-F1
#
_cell.length_a   1.000
_cell.length_b   1.000
_cell.length_c   1.000
_cell.angle_alpha   90.00
_cell.angle_beta   90.00
_cell.angle_gamma   90.00
#
_symmetry.space_group_name_H-M   'P 1'
#
loop_
_entity.id
_entity.type
_entity.pdbx_description
1 polymer ?
#
loop_
_entity_poly.entity_id
_entity_poly.type
_entity_poly.pdbx_seq_one_letter_code
_entity_poly.pdbx_strand_id
1 'polypeptide(L)' 'VILPNDFAAPDKENIYKLMQHDKKNFNSKIKFILPKEVGEMLIDIEAGKRDIFYALDAASSFIANK' A
#
# COMPACT_ATOMS: atom_id res chain seq x y z
N VAL A 1 5.99 -13.79 15.31
CA VAL A 1 4.70 -13.23 14.84
C VAL A 1 4.36 -13.94 13.54
N ILE A 2 3.26 -14.68 13.49
CA ILE A 2 2.78 -15.28 12.23
C ILE A 2 1.92 -14.21 11.56
N LEU A 3 2.29 -13.80 10.34
CA LEU A 3 1.50 -12.86 9.57
C LEU A 3 0.31 -13.62 8.95
N PRO A 4 -0.89 -13.02 8.88
CA PRO A 4 -2.02 -13.65 8.22
C PRO A 4 -1.73 -13.86 6.72
N ASN A 5 -2.04 -15.06 6.21
CA ASN A 5 -1.86 -15.43 4.79
C ASN A 5 -3.01 -14.94 3.90
N ASP A 6 -4.01 -14.27 4.48
CA ASP A 6 -5.23 -13.82 3.79
C ASP A 6 -4.95 -12.78 2.68
N PHE A 7 -3.71 -12.29 2.60
CA PHE A 7 -3.21 -11.35 1.58
C PHE A 7 -2.63 -12.02 0.32
N ALA A 8 -2.75 -13.35 0.15
CA ALA A 8 -2.21 -14.05 -1.02
C ALA A 8 -2.91 -13.71 -2.36
N ALA A 9 -4.12 -13.14 -2.30
CA ALA A 9 -4.86 -12.69 -3.49
C ALA A 9 -5.79 -11.49 -3.15
N PRO A 10 -5.25 -10.27 -3.01
CA PRO A 10 -6.02 -9.12 -2.56
C PRO A 10 -6.94 -8.57 -3.66
N ASP A 11 -8.16 -8.16 -3.30
CA ASP A 11 -9.02 -7.34 -4.17
C ASP A 11 -8.46 -5.91 -4.27
N LYS A 12 -7.58 -5.70 -5.25
CA LYS A 12 -6.87 -4.42 -5.45
C LYS A 12 -7.80 -3.23 -5.69
N GLU A 13 -8.93 -3.44 -6.37
CA GLU A 13 -9.88 -2.36 -6.65
C GLU A 13 -10.62 -1.94 -5.39
N ASN A 14 -11.07 -2.91 -4.58
CA ASN A 14 -11.71 -2.60 -3.31
C ASN A 14 -10.73 -1.91 -2.35
N ILE A 15 -9.49 -2.40 -2.25
CA ILE A 15 -8.45 -1.76 -1.45
C ILE A 15 -8.19 -0.32 -1.91
N TYR A 16 -8.01 -0.09 -3.21
CA TYR A 16 -7.78 1.26 -3.74
C TYR A 16 -8.95 2.20 -3.47
N LYS A 17 -10.20 1.72 -3.59
CA LYS A 17 -11.39 2.49 -3.19
C LYS A 17 -11.34 2.88 -1.72
N LEU A 18 -11.04 1.93 -0.83
CA LEU A 18 -10.90 2.21 0.60
C LEU A 18 -9.78 3.22 0.87
N MET A 19 -8.64 3.10 0.20
CA MET A 19 -7.51 4.01 0.35
C MET A 19 -7.85 5.45 -0.04
N GLN A 20 -8.74 5.67 -1.02
CA GLN A 20 -9.18 7.03 -1.41
C GLN A 20 -9.91 7.78 -0.29
N HIS A 21 -10.48 7.08 0.70
CA HIS A 21 -11.18 7.67 1.84
C HIS A 21 -10.30 7.93 3.07
N ASP A 22 -8.99 7.64 2.99
CA ASP A 22 -8.07 7.92 4.10
C ASP A 22 -7.96 9.44 4.35
N LYS A 23 -8.03 9.86 5.62
CA LYS A 23 -7.99 11.28 6.04
C LYS A 23 -6.68 11.99 5.67
N LYS A 24 -5.60 11.25 5.43
CA LYS A 24 -4.30 11.79 5.00
C LYS A 24 -4.34 12.25 3.54
N ASN A 25 -5.32 11.80 2.75
CA ASN A 25 -5.41 12.18 1.35
C ASN A 25 -5.75 13.66 1.21
N PHE A 26 -5.11 14.31 0.24
CA PHE A 26 -5.34 15.72 -0.06
C PHE A 26 -5.51 15.89 -1.58
N ASN A 27 -6.48 16.69 -2.01
CA ASN A 27 -6.78 16.93 -3.43
C ASN A 27 -6.93 15.65 -4.28
N SER A 28 -7.66 14.64 -3.77
CA SER A 28 -7.90 13.36 -4.46
C SER A 28 -6.64 12.51 -4.72
N LYS A 29 -5.55 12.79 -4.00
CA LYS A 29 -4.32 12.01 -4.09
C LYS A 29 -4.10 11.20 -2.81
N ILE A 30 -3.74 9.93 -3.00
CA ILE A 30 -3.45 9.04 -1.88
C ILE A 30 -2.06 9.36 -1.35
N LYS A 31 -1.98 9.68 -0.06
CA LYS A 31 -0.73 10.02 0.62
C LYS A 31 -0.22 8.88 1.50
N PHE A 32 1.08 8.69 1.46
CA PHE A 32 1.79 7.68 2.24
C PHE A 32 2.84 8.30 3.15
N ILE A 33 3.08 7.59 4.24
CA ILE A 33 4.29 7.72 5.04
C ILE A 33 5.10 6.47 4.72
N LEU A 34 6.32 6.65 4.20
CA LEU A 34 7.18 5.56 3.76
C LEU A 34 8.48 5.58 4.58
N PRO A 35 8.96 4.42 5.06
CA PRO A 35 10.31 4.34 5.60
C PRO A 35 11.32 4.51 4.45
N LYS A 36 12.28 5.41 4.62
CA LYS A 36 13.45 5.49 3.72
C LYS A 36 14.59 4.64 4.26
N GLU A 37 14.85 4.78 5.56
CA GLU A 37 15.85 4.03 6.32
C GLU A 37 15.33 3.76 7.74
N VAL A 38 16.07 2.97 8.52
CA VAL A 38 15.72 2.73 9.92
C VAL A 38 15.79 4.04 10.69
N GLY A 39 14.66 4.50 11.21
CA GLY A 39 14.55 5.77 11.93
C GLY A 39 14.34 7.01 11.04
N GLU A 40 14.30 6.86 9.71
CA GLU A 40 14.02 7.96 8.77
C GLU A 40 12.72 7.70 7.98
N MET A 41 11.79 8.64 8.04
CA MET A 41 10.49 8.56 7.35
C MET A 41 10.35 9.66 6.30
N LEU A 42 9.81 9.29 5.14
CA LEU A 42 9.27 10.20 4.15
C LEU A 42 7.79 10.38 4.42
N ILE A 43 7.36 11.64 4.55
CA ILE A 43 5.97 12.03 4.78
C ILE A 43 5.44 12.67 3.49
N ASP A 44 4.12 12.65 3.31
CA ASP A 44 3.42 13.31 2.21
C ASP A 44 3.78 12.80 0.80
N ILE A 45 4.18 11.52 0.70
CA ILE A 45 4.46 10.90 -0.60
C ILE A 45 3.15 10.56 -1.29
N GLU A 46 2.96 11.11 -2.48
CA GLU A 46 1.80 10.80 -3.33
C GLU A 46 2.08 9.55 -4.15
N ALA A 47 1.11 8.63 -4.22
CA ALA A 47 1.18 7.49 -5.13
C ALA A 47 -0.07 7.38 -6.01
N GLY A 48 0.15 7.08 -7.29
CA GLY A 48 -0.93 6.85 -8.23
C GLY A 48 -1.47 5.42 -8.14
N LYS A 49 -2.63 5.18 -8.75
CA LYS A 49 -3.25 3.85 -8.85
C LYS A 49 -2.27 2.78 -9.34
N ARG A 50 -1.43 3.11 -10.33
CA ARG A 50 -0.42 2.18 -10.88
C ARG A 50 0.58 1.72 -9.82
N ASP A 51 1.12 2.65 -9.05
CA ASP A 51 2.18 2.36 -8.07
C ASP A 51 1.60 1.54 -6.90
N ILE A 52 0.36 1.85 -6.51
CA ILE A 52 -0.39 1.10 -5.50
C ILE A 52 -0.65 -0.33 -5.97
N PHE A 53 -1.11 -0.51 -7.22
CA PHE A 53 -1.41 -1.83 -7.76
C PHE A 53 -0.13 -2.68 -7.87
N TYR A 54 0.95 -2.07 -8.35
CA TYR A 54 2.27 -2.71 -8.39
C TYR A 54 2.71 -3.18 -6.99
N ALA A 55 2.60 -2.33 -5.97
CA ALA A 55 2.98 -2.68 -4.61
C ALA A 55 2.13 -3.83 -4.04
N LEU A 56 0.82 -3.84 -4.31
CA LEU A 56 -0.07 -4.92 -3.88
C LEU A 56 0.28 -6.25 -4.55
N ASP A 57 0.57 -6.24 -5.86
CA ASP A 57 0.99 -7.44 -6.60
C ASP A 57 2.34 -7.98 -6.10
N ALA A 58 3.29 -7.09 -5.84
CA ALA A 58 4.59 -7.44 -5.28
C ALA A 58 4.46 -8.05 -3.89
N ALA A 59 3.63 -7.46 -3.02
CA ALA A 59 3.35 -8.00 -1.69
C ALA A 59 2.67 -9.37 -1.75
N SER A 60 1.66 -9.54 -2.60
CA SER A 60 0.95 -10.80 -2.84
C SER A 60 1.93 -11.90 -3.29
N SER A 61 2.81 -11.58 -4.24
CA SER A 61 3.83 -12.49 -4.74
C SER A 61 4.86 -12.85 -3.66
N PHE A 62 5.28 -11.89 -2.84
CA PHE A 62 6.21 -12.14 -1.75
C PHE A 62 5.63 -13.06 -0.67
N ILE A 63 4.33 -12.91 -0.36
CA ILE A 63 3.64 -13.75 0.61
C ILE A 63 3.41 -15.17 0.04
N ALA A 64 3.03 -15.27 -1.24
CA ALA A 64 2.78 -16.56 -1.89
C ALA A 64 4.04 -17.43 -2.10
N ASN A 65 5.21 -16.80 -2.24
CA ASN A 65 6.50 -17.49 -2.38
C ASN A 65 7.19 -17.75 -1.02
N LYS A 66 6.54 -17.43 0.09
CA LYS A 66 7.03 -17.62 1.45
C LYS A 66 6.43 -18.86 2.10
#